data_AF-A0A1M7S3P0-F1
#
_entry.id   AF-A0A1M7S3P0-F1
#
_cell.length_a   1.000
_cell.length_b   1.000
_cell.length_c   1.000
_cell.angle_alpha   90.00
_cell.angle_beta   90.00
_cell.angle_gamma   90.00
#
_symmetry.space_group_name_H-M   'P 1'
#
loop_
_entity.id
_entity.type
_entity.pdbx_description
1 polymer ?
#
loop_
_entity_poly.entity_id
_entity_poly.type
_entity_poly.pdbx_seq_one_letter_code
_entity_poly.pdbx_strand_id
1 'polypeptide(L)'
;MTSELGIAAATYVLQSTLRKELTARDAAALLASPELVTALPPDRVTTGEQETSRLNVYLRQVTADPGLRNAELPLRAGDGTLRGRALLTLDLHYLISAYAAAELHADVLLGMAAQIMHEKPMLTAAMIREALPAGGSDTLLERLAEAGLADQVQTITLTPEALDTEELSRLWTAFQAPYRPSLAYTARVLLVEGRHRGRAAEPVRTWTTEVHALRRPRITALTAAGRPAGAPVLAGTDVEVHGEQLDGPDPVVLLRGRELAPRRVGPVSLVLTPPPGTPAGLLPVQVVHRIVFPPPAAGVPVVAAASNVAVLIYRPRVTGTSLAGDALTVQVEPDVAEGQQAAVLLSGAAGDRPPAYRLPAPSPPEEPGAVVVDVSAVLAGVYLVTVQVDGAESVLEADADGERSPRVTVT
;
A
#
# COMPACT_ATOMS: atom_id res chain seq x y z
N MET A 1 2.36 22.65 -28.74
CA MET A 1 1.67 21.43 -28.27
C MET A 1 1.24 20.65 -29.50
N THR A 2 1.74 19.43 -29.70
CA THR A 2 1.42 18.68 -30.91
C THR A 2 0.25 17.73 -30.70
N SER A 3 -0.75 17.75 -31.58
CA SER A 3 -1.92 16.86 -31.54
C SER A 3 -1.66 15.51 -32.24
N GLU A 4 -2.67 14.64 -32.29
CA GLU A 4 -2.61 13.37 -33.03
C GLU A 4 -2.34 13.53 -34.54
N LEU A 5 -2.53 14.74 -35.09
CA LEU A 5 -2.23 15.04 -36.50
C LEU A 5 -0.73 15.30 -36.75
N GLY A 6 0.10 15.28 -35.70
CA GLY A 6 1.53 15.59 -35.78
C GLY A 6 2.32 14.76 -36.80
N ILE A 7 1.98 13.48 -36.98
CA ILE A 7 2.66 12.60 -37.96
C ILE A 7 2.39 13.08 -39.40
N ALA A 8 1.13 13.35 -39.71
CA ALA A 8 0.72 13.83 -41.04
C ALA A 8 1.29 15.23 -41.31
N ALA A 9 1.25 16.12 -40.30
CA ALA A 9 1.85 17.44 -40.38
C ALA A 9 3.36 17.36 -40.65
N ALA A 10 4.10 16.49 -39.95
CA ALA A 10 5.53 16.30 -40.17
C ALA A 10 5.84 15.78 -41.58
N THR A 11 5.06 14.80 -42.06
CA THR A 11 5.19 14.29 -43.44
C THR A 11 4.97 15.41 -44.47
N TYR A 12 3.91 16.18 -44.30
CA TYR A 12 3.59 17.28 -45.22
C TYR A 12 4.64 18.39 -45.20
N VAL A 13 5.16 18.76 -44.03
CA VAL A 13 6.25 19.75 -43.91
C VAL A 13 7.52 19.26 -44.61
N LEU A 14 7.86 17.97 -44.48
CA LEU A 14 8.99 17.38 -45.18
C LEU A 14 8.80 17.43 -46.70
N GLN A 15 7.61 17.05 -47.20
CA GLN A 15 7.28 17.16 -48.63
C GLN A 15 7.35 18.59 -49.14
N SER A 16 6.76 19.54 -48.40
CA SER A 16 6.73 20.96 -48.77
C SER A 16 8.14 21.54 -48.81
N THR A 17 8.99 21.17 -47.85
CA THR A 17 10.41 21.58 -47.81
C THR A 17 11.14 21.06 -49.04
N LEU A 18 11.07 19.75 -49.34
CA LEU A 18 11.72 19.19 -50.52
C LEU A 18 11.20 19.81 -51.81
N ARG A 19 9.88 19.99 -51.94
CA ARG A 19 9.24 20.60 -53.10
C ARG A 19 9.73 22.03 -53.31
N LYS A 20 9.74 22.84 -52.25
CA LYS A 20 10.20 24.23 -52.30
C LYS A 20 11.65 24.32 -52.76
N GLU A 21 12.55 23.52 -52.17
CA GLU A 21 13.97 23.57 -52.49
C GLU A 21 14.28 23.01 -53.89
N LEU A 22 13.56 21.98 -54.34
CA LEU A 22 13.68 21.47 -55.71
C LEU A 22 13.17 22.49 -56.74
N THR A 23 12.07 23.18 -56.45
CA THR A 23 11.58 24.28 -57.29
C THR A 23 12.58 25.43 -57.34
N ALA A 24 13.18 25.80 -56.21
CA ALA A 24 14.20 26.86 -56.15
C ALA A 24 15.47 26.53 -56.96
N ARG A 25 15.68 25.26 -57.31
CA ARG A 25 16.79 24.76 -58.13
C ARG A 25 16.38 24.47 -59.57
N ASP A 26 15.20 24.91 -60.00
CA ASP A 26 14.62 24.69 -61.33
C ASP A 26 14.55 23.21 -61.75
N ALA A 27 14.43 22.29 -60.77
CA ALA A 27 14.43 20.85 -61.03
C ALA A 27 13.29 20.40 -61.95
N ALA A 28 12.14 21.09 -61.92
CA ALA A 28 11.01 20.79 -62.80
C ALA A 28 11.35 21.01 -64.29
N ALA A 29 12.08 22.08 -64.59
CA ALA A 29 12.54 22.38 -65.94
C ALA A 29 13.68 21.44 -66.36
N LEU A 30 14.62 21.18 -65.45
CA LEU A 30 15.75 20.27 -65.69
C LEU A 30 15.28 18.84 -66.01
N LEU A 31 14.27 18.35 -65.29
CA LEU A 31 13.81 16.95 -65.35
C LEU A 31 12.52 16.76 -66.15
N ALA A 32 12.00 17.84 -66.76
CA ALA A 32 10.73 17.88 -67.48
C ALA A 32 9.56 17.23 -66.71
N SER A 33 9.45 17.52 -65.41
CA SER A 33 8.45 16.91 -64.52
C SER A 33 7.70 17.96 -63.70
N PRO A 34 6.36 18.04 -63.80
CA PRO A 34 5.56 19.06 -63.11
C PRO A 34 5.34 18.76 -61.63
N GLU A 35 5.37 17.48 -61.23
CA GLU A 35 5.17 17.05 -59.84
C GLU A 35 6.43 16.33 -59.35
N LEU A 36 7.18 17.00 -58.47
CA LEU A 36 8.50 16.54 -58.04
C LEU A 36 8.50 15.74 -56.74
N VAL A 37 7.47 15.86 -55.91
CA VAL A 37 7.44 15.23 -54.57
C VAL A 37 6.05 14.71 -54.22
N THR A 38 6.00 13.42 -53.86
CA THR A 38 4.81 12.65 -53.44
C THR A 38 5.07 11.95 -52.09
N ALA A 39 4.04 11.41 -51.45
CA ALA A 39 4.14 10.58 -50.23
C ALA A 39 3.10 9.47 -50.29
N LEU A 40 3.18 8.68 -51.35
CA LEU A 40 2.31 7.53 -51.58
C LEU A 40 3.01 6.26 -51.08
N PRO A 41 2.25 5.22 -50.72
CA PRO A 41 2.78 3.86 -50.65
C PRO A 41 3.51 3.50 -51.96
N PRO A 42 4.70 2.85 -51.91
CA PRO A 42 5.48 2.58 -53.11
C PRO A 42 4.74 1.80 -54.21
N ASP A 43 3.81 0.91 -53.84
CA ASP A 43 2.94 0.14 -54.74
C ASP A 43 1.92 1.01 -55.50
N ARG A 44 1.64 2.21 -54.99
CA ARG A 44 0.66 3.16 -55.57
C ARG A 44 1.31 4.25 -56.40
N VAL A 45 2.64 4.27 -56.51
CA VAL A 45 3.34 5.21 -57.39
C VAL A 45 3.18 4.72 -58.84
N THR A 46 2.69 5.59 -59.72
CA THR A 46 2.54 5.27 -61.14
C THR A 46 3.90 4.98 -61.78
N THR A 47 4.05 3.81 -62.38
CA THR A 47 5.28 3.33 -63.04
C THR A 47 4.99 2.85 -64.46
N GLY A 48 6.03 2.60 -65.27
CA GLY A 48 5.90 2.16 -66.66
C GLY A 48 5.86 3.33 -67.65
N GLU A 49 5.02 3.25 -68.68
CA GLU A 49 4.97 4.27 -69.76
C GLU A 49 4.57 5.67 -69.27
N GLN A 50 3.93 5.77 -68.11
CA GLN A 50 3.51 7.03 -67.48
C GLN A 50 4.40 7.42 -66.28
N GLU A 51 5.56 6.78 -66.11
CA GLU A 51 6.50 7.10 -65.03
C GLU A 51 7.11 8.49 -65.25
N THR A 52 6.97 9.37 -64.26
CA THR A 52 7.55 10.72 -64.30
C THR A 52 8.62 10.88 -63.23
N SER A 53 9.59 11.77 -63.49
CA SER A 53 10.68 12.08 -62.57
C SER A 53 10.14 12.70 -61.28
N ARG A 54 10.16 11.95 -60.16
CA ARG A 54 9.67 12.42 -58.86
C ARG A 54 10.36 11.72 -57.70
N LEU A 55 10.39 12.38 -56.55
CA LEU A 55 10.70 11.77 -55.26
C LEU A 55 9.41 11.32 -54.57
N ASN A 56 9.45 10.18 -53.92
CA ASN A 56 8.40 9.70 -53.05
C ASN A 56 8.92 9.58 -51.61
N VAL A 57 8.30 10.32 -50.70
CA VAL A 57 8.64 10.38 -49.27
C VAL A 57 7.67 9.46 -48.52
N TYR A 58 8.10 8.24 -48.24
CA TYR A 58 7.24 7.23 -47.63
C TYR A 58 7.56 7.02 -46.15
N LEU A 59 6.57 7.16 -45.26
CA LEU A 59 6.71 6.82 -43.84
C LEU A 59 6.68 5.30 -43.67
N ARG A 60 7.85 4.66 -43.56
CA ARG A 60 7.96 3.20 -43.52
C ARG A 60 7.72 2.61 -42.12
N GLN A 61 8.04 3.35 -41.07
CA GLN A 61 7.99 2.86 -39.70
C GLN A 61 7.84 4.03 -38.73
N VAL A 62 7.10 3.79 -37.65
CA VAL A 62 7.01 4.68 -36.50
C VAL A 62 7.43 3.89 -35.27
N THR A 63 8.43 4.39 -34.53
CA THR A 63 8.89 3.76 -33.29
C THR A 63 8.83 4.74 -32.13
N ALA A 64 8.76 4.23 -30.91
CA ALA A 64 8.92 5.08 -29.73
C ALA A 64 10.39 5.47 -29.54
N ASP A 65 10.65 6.73 -29.18
CA ASP A 65 12.00 7.19 -28.88
C ASP A 65 12.55 6.48 -27.63
N PRO A 66 13.64 5.68 -27.70
CA PRO A 66 14.16 4.94 -26.56
C PRO A 66 14.65 5.82 -25.38
N GLY A 67 15.06 7.06 -25.64
CA GLY A 67 15.55 7.99 -24.62
C GLY A 67 14.43 8.69 -23.85
N LEU A 68 13.27 8.90 -24.49
CA LEU A 68 12.16 9.68 -23.98
C LEU A 68 10.88 8.86 -23.76
N ARG A 69 10.85 7.57 -24.12
CA ARG A 69 9.65 6.70 -23.95
C ARG A 69 9.13 6.61 -22.50
N ASN A 70 9.98 6.88 -21.51
CA ASN A 70 9.63 6.83 -20.10
C ASN A 70 9.60 8.22 -19.43
N ALA A 71 9.81 9.30 -20.19
CA ALA A 71 9.96 10.64 -19.63
C ALA A 71 8.66 11.14 -18.99
N GLU A 72 7.50 10.85 -19.59
CA GLU A 72 6.20 11.33 -19.09
C GLU A 72 5.10 10.27 -19.24
N LEU A 73 5.16 9.25 -18.38
CA LEU A 73 4.07 8.29 -18.20
C LEU A 73 2.84 8.99 -17.59
N PRO A 74 1.61 8.53 -17.89
CA PRO A 74 0.39 9.06 -17.28
C PRO A 74 0.40 8.80 -15.76
N LEU A 75 0.84 9.79 -14.99
CA LEU A 75 0.79 9.75 -13.53
C LEU A 75 -0.67 9.77 -13.08
N ARG A 76 -1.03 8.86 -12.17
CA ARG A 76 -2.35 8.81 -11.55
C ARG A 76 -2.23 8.94 -10.04
N ALA A 77 -3.23 9.55 -9.42
CA ALA A 77 -3.36 9.53 -7.96
C ALA A 77 -3.93 8.19 -7.49
N GLY A 78 -3.93 7.98 -6.16
CA GLY A 78 -4.45 6.75 -5.55
C GLY A 78 -5.94 6.47 -5.81
N ASP A 79 -6.69 7.49 -6.24
CA ASP A 79 -8.09 7.41 -6.69
C ASP A 79 -8.23 7.15 -8.21
N GLY A 80 -7.12 6.97 -8.93
CA GLY A 80 -7.08 6.74 -10.37
C GLY A 80 -7.15 8.00 -11.24
N THR A 81 -7.30 9.19 -10.64
CA THR A 81 -7.38 10.47 -11.38
C THR A 81 -6.04 10.79 -12.05
N LEU A 82 -6.10 11.30 -13.29
CA LEU A 82 -4.90 11.67 -14.04
C LEU A 82 -4.27 12.95 -13.47
N ARG A 83 -2.96 12.88 -13.17
CA ARG A 83 -2.16 13.96 -12.58
C ARG A 83 -1.16 14.56 -13.56
N GLY A 84 -0.56 13.72 -14.40
CA GLY A 84 0.36 14.12 -15.46
C GLY A 84 -0.25 13.90 -16.84
N ARG A 85 0.15 14.70 -17.83
CA ARG A 85 -0.19 14.41 -19.23
C ARG A 85 0.70 13.27 -19.70
N ALA A 86 0.15 12.37 -20.51
CA ALA A 86 0.98 11.41 -21.23
C ALA A 86 1.60 12.10 -22.44
N LEU A 87 2.91 11.98 -22.59
CA LEU A 87 3.60 12.33 -23.84
C LEU A 87 3.99 11.04 -24.56
N LEU A 88 3.56 10.94 -25.82
CA LEU A 88 4.02 9.91 -26.73
C LEU A 88 5.19 10.49 -27.54
N THR A 89 6.37 9.92 -27.37
CA THR A 89 7.58 10.33 -28.09
C THR A 89 7.85 9.35 -29.23
N LEU A 90 7.93 9.88 -30.45
CA LEU A 90 7.99 9.09 -31.67
C LEU A 90 9.20 9.47 -32.52
N ASP A 91 9.84 8.46 -33.08
CA ASP A 91 10.79 8.55 -34.18
C ASP A 91 10.06 8.11 -35.47
N LEU A 92 10.11 8.96 -36.50
CA LEU A 92 9.46 8.70 -37.78
C LEU A 92 10.51 8.31 -38.82
N HIS A 93 10.46 7.09 -39.32
CA HIS A 93 11.41 6.59 -40.32
C HIS A 93 10.82 6.77 -41.72
N TYR A 94 11.50 7.58 -42.53
CA TYR A 94 11.14 7.86 -43.91
C TYR A 94 12.08 7.15 -44.88
N LEU A 95 11.52 6.63 -45.97
CA LEU A 95 12.25 6.17 -47.15
C LEU A 95 11.94 7.14 -48.30
N ILE A 96 12.94 7.86 -48.76
CA ILE A 96 12.87 8.79 -49.88
C ILE A 96 13.37 8.04 -51.11
N SER A 97 12.46 7.68 -52.01
CA SER A 97 12.74 6.89 -53.22
C SER A 97 12.58 7.72 -54.48
N ALA A 98 13.48 7.54 -55.46
CA ALA A 98 13.43 8.26 -56.73
C ALA A 98 12.82 7.40 -57.84
N TYR A 99 11.84 7.97 -58.54
CA TYR A 99 11.17 7.37 -59.70
C TYR A 99 11.48 8.23 -60.92
N ALA A 100 11.87 7.62 -62.03
CA ALA A 100 12.11 8.31 -63.29
C ALA A 100 12.18 7.31 -64.45
N ALA A 101 11.67 7.73 -65.62
CA ALA A 101 11.79 6.96 -66.86
C ALA A 101 13.10 7.26 -67.64
N ALA A 102 13.65 8.47 -67.48
CA ALA A 102 14.83 8.91 -68.21
C ALA A 102 16.13 8.59 -67.45
N GLU A 103 17.22 8.39 -68.21
CA GLU A 103 18.55 8.09 -67.69
C GLU A 103 19.02 9.21 -66.73
N LEU A 104 19.68 8.82 -65.63
CA LEU A 104 20.24 9.71 -64.60
C LEU A 104 19.25 10.59 -63.83
N HIS A 105 17.98 10.72 -64.25
CA HIS A 105 17.01 11.57 -63.55
C HIS A 105 16.81 11.13 -62.10
N ALA A 106 16.77 9.81 -61.84
CA ALA A 106 16.68 9.28 -60.49
C ALA A 106 17.91 9.64 -59.64
N ASP A 107 19.12 9.54 -60.22
CA ASP A 107 20.38 9.87 -59.53
C ASP A 107 20.48 11.37 -59.23
N VAL A 108 20.09 12.22 -60.18
CA VAL A 108 20.02 13.67 -60.00
C VAL A 108 19.05 14.03 -58.88
N LEU A 109 17.85 13.43 -58.86
CA LEU A 109 16.87 13.66 -57.81
C LEU A 109 17.38 13.24 -56.43
N LEU A 110 18.04 12.07 -56.32
CA LEU A 110 18.63 11.63 -55.07
C LEU A 110 19.78 12.53 -54.62
N GLY A 111 20.64 12.96 -55.53
CA GLY A 111 21.73 13.89 -55.22
C GLY A 111 21.20 15.22 -54.69
N MET A 112 20.17 15.77 -55.33
CA MET A 112 19.49 16.99 -54.86
C MET A 112 18.85 16.78 -53.48
N ALA A 113 18.13 15.66 -53.29
CA ALA A 113 17.49 15.34 -52.02
C ALA A 113 18.50 15.20 -50.88
N ALA A 114 19.59 14.46 -51.10
CA ALA A 114 20.66 14.29 -50.12
C ALA A 114 21.26 15.63 -49.71
N GLN A 115 21.51 16.51 -50.69
CA GLN A 115 22.02 17.86 -50.41
C GLN A 115 21.01 18.71 -49.61
N ILE A 116 19.73 18.72 -49.99
CA ILE A 116 18.68 19.48 -49.28
C ILE A 116 18.59 19.02 -47.82
N MET A 117 18.55 17.71 -47.61
CA MET A 117 18.41 17.11 -46.28
C MET A 117 19.65 17.36 -45.41
N HIS A 118 20.83 17.46 -46.02
CA HIS A 118 22.07 17.83 -45.34
C HIS A 118 22.14 19.32 -44.98
N GLU A 119 21.69 20.20 -45.87
CA GLU A 119 21.64 21.65 -45.63
C GLU A 119 20.54 22.04 -44.64
N LYS A 120 19.46 21.25 -44.58
CA LYS A 120 18.29 21.47 -43.71
C LYS A 120 18.06 20.28 -42.80
N PRO A 121 18.97 20.01 -41.85
CA PRO A 121 18.87 18.83 -40.97
C PRO A 121 17.80 19.00 -39.88
N MET A 122 17.02 20.08 -39.88
CA MET A 122 15.99 20.34 -38.86
C MET A 122 14.74 20.95 -39.48
N LEU A 123 13.57 20.50 -39.05
CA LEU A 123 12.29 21.13 -39.35
C LEU A 123 12.03 22.23 -38.32
N THR A 124 12.50 23.44 -38.61
CA THR A 124 12.35 24.60 -37.71
C THR A 124 10.89 25.07 -37.64
N ALA A 125 10.53 25.76 -36.55
CA ALA A 125 9.20 26.34 -36.40
C ALA A 125 8.83 27.31 -37.55
N ALA A 126 9.81 28.03 -38.10
CA ALA A 126 9.60 28.90 -39.26
C ALA A 126 9.24 28.10 -40.52
N MET A 127 9.96 27.02 -40.80
CA MET A 127 9.67 26.12 -41.93
C MET A 127 8.29 25.46 -41.78
N ILE A 128 7.94 25.04 -40.57
CA ILE A 128 6.64 24.42 -40.28
C ILE A 128 5.50 25.41 -40.54
N ARG A 129 5.60 26.64 -40.02
CA ARG A 129 4.57 27.69 -40.21
C ARG A 129 4.47 28.15 -41.67
N GLU A 130 5.58 28.17 -42.40
CA GLU A 130 5.58 28.46 -43.83
C GLU A 130 4.87 27.36 -44.62
N ALA A 131 5.15 26.09 -44.30
CA ALA A 131 4.51 24.96 -44.97
C ALA A 131 3.03 24.80 -44.60
N LEU A 132 2.65 25.10 -43.36
CA LEU A 132 1.29 24.96 -42.82
C LEU A 132 0.74 26.34 -42.40
N PRO A 133 0.37 27.21 -43.36
CA PRO A 133 -0.18 28.52 -43.05
C PRO A 133 -1.57 28.41 -42.42
N ALA A 134 -1.85 29.25 -41.43
CA ALA A 134 -3.18 29.35 -40.84
C ALA A 134 -4.17 29.99 -41.85
N GLY A 135 -5.38 29.44 -41.96
CA GLY A 135 -6.46 30.00 -42.80
C GLY A 135 -6.38 29.66 -44.29
N GLY A 136 -5.81 28.51 -44.64
CA GLY A 136 -5.83 27.98 -46.02
C GLY A 136 -7.24 27.52 -46.45
N SER A 137 -7.46 27.43 -47.77
CA SER A 137 -8.74 26.97 -48.34
C SER A 137 -8.95 25.45 -48.28
N ASP A 138 -7.88 24.69 -48.05
CA ASP A 138 -7.94 23.24 -47.89
C ASP A 138 -8.18 22.86 -46.43
N THR A 139 -9.35 22.28 -46.17
CA THR A 139 -9.80 21.83 -44.85
C THR A 139 -8.83 20.87 -44.14
N LEU A 140 -8.06 20.06 -44.88
CA LEU A 140 -7.08 19.15 -44.27
C LEU A 140 -5.84 19.93 -43.84
N LEU A 141 -5.32 20.82 -44.70
CA LEU A 141 -4.14 21.63 -44.39
C LEU A 141 -4.40 22.59 -43.23
N GLU A 142 -5.60 23.16 -43.15
CA GLU A 142 -6.01 23.98 -42.01
C GLU A 142 -5.95 23.18 -40.71
N ARG A 143 -6.50 21.96 -40.69
CA ARG A 143 -6.40 21.07 -39.51
C ARG A 143 -4.97 20.64 -39.18
N LEU A 144 -4.10 20.45 -40.18
CA LEU A 144 -2.69 20.16 -39.96
C LEU A 144 -1.94 21.36 -39.37
N ALA A 145 -2.29 22.60 -39.75
CA ALA A 145 -1.73 23.81 -39.16
C ALA A 145 -2.12 23.95 -37.68
N GLU A 146 -3.33 23.54 -37.31
CA GLU A 146 -3.80 23.46 -35.92
C GLU A 146 -3.15 22.33 -35.11
N ALA A 147 -2.37 21.44 -35.75
CA ALA A 147 -1.70 20.35 -35.06
C ALA A 147 -0.65 20.83 -34.05
N GLY A 148 -0.24 22.11 -34.08
CA GLY A 148 0.66 22.71 -33.09
C GLY A 148 2.10 22.18 -33.10
N LEU A 149 2.50 21.58 -34.22
CA LEU A 149 3.83 21.03 -34.48
C LEU A 149 4.95 22.08 -34.33
N ALA A 150 4.69 23.32 -34.76
CA ALA A 150 5.65 24.42 -34.67
C ALA A 150 5.91 24.90 -33.22
N ASP A 151 5.02 24.56 -32.29
CA ASP A 151 5.09 24.97 -30.88
C ASP A 151 5.52 23.82 -29.98
N GLN A 152 6.09 22.76 -30.56
CA GLN A 152 6.73 21.69 -29.83
C GLN A 152 8.02 22.19 -29.16
N VAL A 153 8.32 21.73 -27.94
CA VAL A 153 9.50 22.16 -27.18
C VAL A 153 10.81 21.69 -27.83
N GLN A 154 10.84 20.47 -28.38
CA GLN A 154 11.99 19.94 -29.11
C GLN A 154 11.82 20.14 -30.61
N THR A 155 12.84 20.65 -31.30
CA THR A 155 12.84 20.75 -32.76
C THR A 155 13.04 19.38 -33.40
N ILE A 156 12.28 19.08 -34.45
CA ILE A 156 12.46 17.82 -35.20
C ILE A 156 13.74 17.91 -36.02
N THR A 157 14.64 16.96 -35.78
CA THR A 157 15.92 16.76 -36.46
C THR A 157 15.80 15.60 -37.44
N LEU A 158 16.36 15.77 -38.62
CA LEU A 158 16.40 14.80 -39.71
C LEU A 158 17.80 14.20 -39.76
N THR A 159 17.90 12.91 -39.45
CA THR A 159 19.18 12.19 -39.42
C THR A 159 19.18 11.11 -40.50
N PRO A 160 20.24 11.00 -41.32
CA PRO A 160 20.37 9.89 -42.25
C PRO A 160 20.37 8.55 -41.50
N GLU A 161 19.66 7.58 -42.05
CA GLU A 161 19.61 6.21 -41.53
C GLU A 161 20.31 5.29 -42.52
N ALA A 162 21.29 4.53 -42.03
CA ALA A 162 21.97 3.53 -42.84
C ALA A 162 21.11 2.26 -42.89
N LEU A 163 20.58 1.94 -44.07
CA LEU A 163 19.96 0.64 -44.34
C LEU A 163 20.94 -0.22 -45.13
N ASP A 164 21.08 -1.48 -44.73
CA ASP A 164 21.90 -2.41 -45.49
C ASP A 164 21.18 -2.91 -46.76
N THR A 165 21.92 -3.60 -47.63
CA THR A 165 21.36 -4.10 -48.90
C THR A 165 20.28 -5.16 -48.69
N GLU A 166 20.38 -5.96 -47.62
CA GLU A 166 19.41 -7.00 -47.32
C GLU A 166 18.10 -6.41 -46.81
N GLU A 167 18.16 -5.44 -45.91
CA GLU A 167 17.04 -4.66 -45.40
C GLU A 167 16.31 -3.93 -46.53
N LEU A 168 17.06 -3.25 -47.41
CA LEU A 168 16.48 -2.60 -48.59
C LEU A 168 15.79 -3.63 -49.50
N SER A 169 16.44 -4.77 -49.79
CA SER A 169 15.84 -5.83 -50.61
C SER A 169 14.55 -6.39 -49.99
N ARG A 170 14.54 -6.63 -48.68
CA ARG A 170 13.35 -7.09 -47.93
C ARG A 170 12.24 -6.05 -47.95
N LEU A 171 12.54 -4.76 -47.77
CA LEU A 171 11.55 -3.68 -47.83
C LEU A 171 10.88 -3.61 -49.21
N TRP A 172 11.67 -3.57 -50.28
CA TRP A 172 11.14 -3.49 -51.65
C TRP A 172 10.34 -4.74 -52.04
N THR A 173 10.76 -5.92 -51.58
CA THR A 173 9.98 -7.15 -51.75
C THR A 173 8.63 -7.06 -51.02
N ALA A 174 8.63 -6.56 -49.77
CA ALA A 174 7.41 -6.39 -48.98
C ALA A 174 6.44 -5.36 -49.57
N PHE A 175 6.96 -4.31 -50.21
CA PHE A 175 6.15 -3.34 -50.95
C PHE A 175 5.51 -3.91 -52.21
N GLN A 176 5.95 -5.08 -52.69
CA GLN A 176 5.52 -5.64 -53.98
C GLN A 176 5.74 -4.66 -55.14
N ALA A 177 6.77 -3.81 -55.02
CA ALA A 177 7.12 -2.79 -55.99
C ALA A 177 8.54 -3.06 -56.53
N PRO A 178 8.82 -2.74 -57.80
CA PRO A 178 10.16 -2.84 -58.33
C PRO A 178 11.14 -1.98 -57.52
N TYR A 179 12.32 -2.52 -57.24
CA TYR A 179 13.36 -1.81 -56.49
C TYR A 179 13.64 -0.42 -57.09
N ARG A 180 13.78 0.59 -56.22
CA ARG A 180 14.19 1.95 -56.60
C ARG A 180 15.34 2.46 -55.72
N PRO A 181 16.28 3.22 -56.31
CA PRO A 181 17.28 3.98 -55.56
C PRO A 181 16.62 4.84 -54.47
N SER A 182 17.14 4.77 -53.24
CA SER A 182 16.51 5.37 -52.07
C SER A 182 17.50 5.90 -51.04
N LEU A 183 17.05 6.90 -50.27
CA LEU A 183 17.70 7.41 -49.06
C LEU A 183 16.78 7.15 -47.86
N ALA A 184 17.33 6.75 -46.72
CA ALA A 184 16.55 6.61 -45.49
C ALA A 184 16.91 7.72 -44.50
N TYR A 185 15.90 8.27 -43.84
CA TYR A 185 16.03 9.33 -42.85
C TYR A 185 15.09 9.08 -41.67
N THR A 186 15.57 9.36 -40.47
CA THR A 186 14.75 9.39 -39.27
C THR A 186 14.47 10.84 -38.87
N ALA A 187 13.19 11.19 -38.68
CA ALA A 187 12.78 12.45 -38.10
C ALA A 187 12.52 12.26 -36.59
N ARG A 188 13.35 12.89 -35.76
CA ARG A 188 13.35 12.76 -34.29
C ARG A 188 13.39 14.12 -33.59
N VAL A 189 12.70 14.37 -32.49
CA VAL A 189 11.62 13.57 -31.89
C VAL A 189 10.30 14.26 -32.20
N LEU A 190 9.28 13.50 -32.57
CA LEU A 190 7.91 13.98 -32.60
C LEU A 190 7.27 13.70 -31.23
N LEU A 191 6.85 14.74 -30.54
CA LEU A 191 6.10 14.64 -29.28
C LEU A 191 4.62 14.74 -29.61
N VAL A 192 3.79 13.80 -29.16
CA VAL A 192 2.32 13.85 -29.31
C VAL A 192 1.71 13.84 -27.91
N GLU A 193 0.92 14.87 -27.60
CA GLU A 193 0.34 15.02 -26.26
C GLU A 193 -1.04 14.39 -26.15
N GLY A 194 -1.32 13.76 -25.00
CA GLY A 194 -2.67 13.31 -24.67
C GLY A 194 -3.66 14.47 -24.47
N ARG A 195 -4.91 14.29 -24.93
CA ARG A 195 -5.99 15.31 -24.83
C ARG A 195 -6.41 15.65 -23.40
N HIS A 196 -6.18 14.74 -22.45
CA HIS A 196 -6.61 14.91 -21.07
C HIS A 196 -5.52 15.63 -20.26
N ARG A 197 -5.87 16.80 -19.72
CA ARG A 197 -4.99 17.54 -18.81
C ARG A 197 -5.11 16.94 -17.41
N GLY A 198 -3.98 16.53 -16.84
CA GLY A 198 -3.94 16.11 -15.44
C GLY A 198 -4.21 17.28 -14.49
N ARG A 199 -4.83 17.01 -13.35
CA ARG A 199 -5.00 18.01 -12.29
C ARG A 199 -3.74 18.06 -11.45
N ALA A 200 -3.05 19.20 -11.43
CA ALA A 200 -1.88 19.41 -10.57
C ALA A 200 -2.19 19.00 -9.13
N ALA A 201 -1.25 18.31 -8.48
CA ALA A 201 -1.36 18.03 -7.06
C ALA A 201 -1.39 19.36 -6.29
N GLU A 202 -2.23 19.43 -5.26
CA GLU A 202 -2.19 20.58 -4.37
C GLU A 202 -0.86 20.57 -3.61
N PRO A 203 -0.21 21.73 -3.42
CA PRO A 203 1.04 21.79 -2.68
C PRO A 203 0.90 21.19 -1.28
N VAL A 204 1.87 20.38 -0.86
CA VAL A 204 1.95 19.91 0.53
C VAL A 204 2.17 21.13 1.42
N ARG A 205 1.17 21.50 2.21
CA ARG A 205 1.24 22.68 3.10
C ARG A 205 2.01 22.40 4.38
N THR A 206 1.82 21.20 4.92
CA THR A 206 2.41 20.76 6.18
C THR A 206 2.83 19.32 6.04
N TRP A 207 3.98 18.99 6.61
CA TRP A 207 4.40 17.61 6.82
C TRP A 207 4.77 17.48 8.29
N THR A 208 4.40 16.36 8.90
CA THR A 208 4.70 16.08 10.30
C THR A 208 5.40 14.73 10.34
N THR A 209 6.46 14.66 11.13
CA THR A 209 7.18 13.42 11.39
C THR A 209 7.32 13.26 12.89
N GLU A 210 6.85 12.14 13.41
CA GLU A 210 7.01 11.77 14.80
C GLU A 210 7.81 10.49 14.91
N VAL A 211 8.70 10.43 15.90
CA VAL A 211 9.51 9.26 16.20
C VAL A 211 9.17 8.81 17.62
N HIS A 212 8.62 7.61 17.75
CA HIS A 212 8.27 7.00 19.03
C HIS A 212 9.26 5.86 19.33
N ALA A 213 9.95 5.94 20.47
CA ALA A 213 10.82 4.85 20.93
C ALA A 213 9.96 3.75 21.58
N LEU A 214 9.81 2.62 20.87
CA LEU A 214 9.01 1.49 21.33
C LEU A 214 9.72 0.74 22.46
N ARG A 215 9.36 1.07 23.71
CA ARG A 215 9.77 0.36 24.92
C ARG A 215 8.74 -0.72 25.26
N ARG A 216 9.19 -1.98 25.34
CA ARG A 216 8.32 -3.13 25.64
C ARG A 216 8.23 -3.31 27.16
N PRO A 217 7.05 -3.09 27.77
CA PRO A 217 6.88 -3.32 29.19
C PRO A 217 7.07 -4.81 29.51
N ARG A 218 7.50 -5.15 30.73
CA ARG A 218 7.59 -6.54 31.19
C ARG A 218 7.11 -6.64 32.62
N ILE A 219 6.15 -7.53 32.88
CA ILE A 219 5.65 -7.81 34.23
C ILE A 219 6.51 -8.90 34.86
N THR A 220 7.05 -8.64 36.04
CA THR A 220 7.89 -9.56 36.82
C THR A 220 7.12 -10.18 37.99
N ALA A 221 6.21 -9.42 38.62
CA ALA A 221 5.39 -9.93 39.72
C ALA A 221 4.06 -9.17 39.85
N LEU A 222 3.09 -9.81 40.50
CA LEU A 222 1.79 -9.23 40.87
C LEU A 222 1.58 -9.46 42.36
N THR A 223 1.36 -8.41 43.13
CA THR A 223 1.21 -8.47 44.60
C THR A 223 0.01 -7.67 45.09
N ALA A 224 -0.44 -7.93 46.31
CA ALA A 224 -1.43 -7.08 46.97
C ALA A 224 -0.80 -5.74 47.36
N ALA A 225 -1.35 -4.63 46.87
CA ALA A 225 -0.79 -3.31 47.10
C ALA A 225 -0.82 -2.95 48.60
N GLY A 226 0.29 -2.41 49.11
CA GLY A 226 0.40 -2.00 50.52
C GLY A 226 0.39 -3.15 51.53
N ARG A 227 0.52 -4.40 51.08
CA ARG A 227 0.63 -5.58 51.94
C ARG A 227 2.04 -6.18 51.85
N PRO A 228 2.48 -6.97 52.85
CA PRO A 228 3.77 -7.67 52.79
C PRO A 228 3.89 -8.58 51.56
N ALA A 229 5.11 -8.81 51.10
CA ALA A 229 5.37 -9.75 50.01
C ALA A 229 4.79 -11.14 50.33
N GLY A 230 4.08 -11.73 49.38
CA GLY A 230 3.41 -13.02 49.55
C GLY A 230 2.01 -12.95 50.17
N ALA A 231 1.54 -11.76 50.59
CA ALA A 231 0.16 -11.60 51.01
C ALA A 231 -0.81 -11.96 49.87
N PRO A 232 -1.93 -12.63 50.17
CA PRO A 232 -2.92 -13.00 49.17
C PRO A 232 -3.60 -11.75 48.58
N VAL A 233 -3.89 -11.81 47.28
CA VAL A 233 -4.74 -10.82 46.62
C VAL A 233 -6.19 -11.27 46.75
N LEU A 234 -6.99 -10.50 47.47
CA LEU A 234 -8.39 -10.79 47.77
C LEU A 234 -9.34 -9.82 47.03
N ALA A 235 -10.63 -10.15 47.04
CA ALA A 235 -11.71 -9.24 46.64
C ALA A 235 -11.52 -7.83 47.23
N GLY A 236 -11.62 -6.80 46.41
CA GLY A 236 -11.51 -5.40 46.85
C GLY A 236 -10.09 -4.92 47.22
N THR A 237 -9.06 -5.75 47.10
CA THR A 237 -7.67 -5.31 47.26
C THR A 237 -7.09 -4.75 45.96
N ASP A 238 -6.38 -3.63 46.06
CA ASP A 238 -5.61 -3.08 44.95
C ASP A 238 -4.45 -4.04 44.61
N VAL A 239 -4.15 -4.16 43.32
CA VAL A 239 -3.07 -5.01 42.79
C VAL A 239 -1.92 -4.12 42.38
N GLU A 240 -0.74 -4.42 42.89
CA GLU A 240 0.52 -3.80 42.48
C GLU A 240 1.23 -4.70 41.46
N VAL A 241 1.43 -4.15 40.27
CA VAL A 241 2.12 -4.77 39.14
C VAL A 241 3.57 -4.31 39.19
N HIS A 242 4.49 -5.24 39.42
CA HIS A 242 5.93 -4.99 39.40
C HIS A 242 6.51 -5.43 38.08
N GLY A 243 7.53 -4.71 37.61
CA GLY A 243 8.07 -4.94 36.28
C GLY A 243 9.13 -3.96 35.84
N GLU A 244 9.26 -3.84 34.53
CA GLU A 244 10.16 -2.94 33.84
C GLU A 244 9.41 -2.18 32.75
N GLN A 245 9.76 -0.90 32.56
CA GLN A 245 9.22 -0.02 31.51
C GLN A 245 7.68 0.05 31.53
N LEU A 246 7.04 0.07 32.71
CA LEU A 246 5.58 0.10 32.84
C LEU A 246 4.95 1.49 32.58
N ASP A 247 5.78 2.52 32.44
CA ASP A 247 5.41 3.94 32.30
C ASP A 247 5.46 4.47 30.86
N GLY A 248 5.20 3.62 29.87
CA GLY A 248 5.16 4.04 28.48
C GLY A 248 3.99 4.97 28.14
N PRO A 249 3.87 5.39 26.86
CA PRO A 249 2.80 6.28 26.42
C PRO A 249 1.44 5.62 26.61
N ASP A 250 0.50 6.37 27.22
CA ASP A 250 -0.86 5.96 27.55
C ASP A 250 -0.94 4.49 28.04
N PRO A 251 -0.38 4.18 29.23
CA PRO A 251 -0.28 2.83 29.72
C PRO A 251 -1.64 2.36 30.24
N VAL A 252 -2.11 1.24 29.69
CA VAL A 252 -3.38 0.60 30.06
C VAL A 252 -3.10 -0.82 30.51
N VAL A 253 -3.85 -1.30 31.50
CA VAL A 253 -3.78 -2.70 31.93
C VAL A 253 -4.98 -3.46 31.39
N LEU A 254 -4.74 -4.57 30.71
CA LEU A 254 -5.74 -5.54 30.35
C LEU A 254 -5.85 -6.57 31.47
N LEU A 255 -6.99 -6.61 32.16
CA LEU A 255 -7.37 -7.67 33.09
C LEU A 255 -8.44 -8.52 32.42
N ARG A 256 -8.14 -9.80 32.12
CA ARG A 256 -9.03 -10.67 31.33
C ARG A 256 -9.43 -10.06 29.96
N GLY A 257 -8.52 -9.31 29.34
CA GLY A 257 -8.78 -8.61 28.08
C GLY A 257 -9.61 -7.34 28.20
N ARG A 258 -10.08 -6.97 29.40
CA ARG A 258 -10.77 -5.70 29.65
C ARG A 258 -9.76 -4.62 30.02
N GLU A 259 -9.86 -3.47 29.34
CA GLU A 259 -9.04 -2.29 29.64
C GLU A 259 -9.38 -1.68 31.00
N LEU A 260 -8.35 -1.44 31.80
CA LEU A 260 -8.40 -0.76 33.07
C LEU A 260 -7.33 0.35 33.09
N ALA A 261 -7.75 1.54 33.50
CA ALA A 261 -6.83 2.64 33.75
C ALA A 261 -6.09 2.39 35.08
N PRO A 262 -4.75 2.46 35.10
CA PRO A 262 -4.00 2.37 36.33
C PRO A 262 -4.25 3.57 37.24
N ARG A 263 -4.30 3.35 38.56
CA ARG A 263 -4.42 4.43 39.55
C ARG A 263 -3.12 5.19 39.75
N ARG A 264 -1.99 4.48 39.68
CA ARG A 264 -0.65 5.03 39.80
C ARG A 264 0.26 4.31 38.81
N VAL A 265 1.14 5.07 38.18
CA VAL A 265 2.06 4.57 37.16
C VAL A 265 3.48 5.02 37.53
N GLY A 266 4.40 4.08 37.49
CA GLY A 266 5.83 4.32 37.60
C GLY A 266 6.59 3.35 36.70
N PRO A 267 7.90 3.54 36.50
CA PRO A 267 8.69 2.77 35.54
C PRO A 267 8.80 1.28 35.89
N VAL A 268 8.74 0.94 37.18
CA VAL A 268 8.91 -0.43 37.69
C VAL A 268 7.70 -0.96 38.47
N SER A 269 6.73 -0.10 38.76
CA SER A 269 5.56 -0.43 39.57
C SER A 269 4.34 0.34 39.08
N LEU A 270 3.20 -0.33 38.98
CA LEU A 270 1.92 0.26 38.62
C LEU A 270 0.82 -0.32 39.52
N VAL A 271 -0.13 0.50 39.94
CA VAL A 271 -1.23 0.06 40.80
C VAL A 271 -2.53 0.09 40.02
N LEU A 272 -3.27 -1.02 40.06
CA LEU A 272 -4.61 -1.15 39.47
C LEU A 272 -5.61 -1.61 40.54
N THR A 273 -6.86 -1.18 40.40
CA THR A 273 -7.96 -1.67 41.21
C THR A 273 -8.83 -2.58 40.34
N PRO A 274 -8.92 -3.88 40.65
CA PRO A 274 -9.88 -4.75 39.99
C PRO A 274 -11.30 -4.18 40.17
N PRO A 275 -12.13 -4.13 39.12
CA PRO A 275 -13.52 -3.69 39.24
C PRO A 275 -14.31 -4.52 40.27
N PRO A 276 -15.34 -3.93 40.91
CA PRO A 276 -16.26 -4.72 41.73
C PRO A 276 -16.91 -5.83 40.90
N GLY A 277 -17.08 -7.01 41.50
CA GLY A 277 -17.59 -8.20 40.81
C GLY A 277 -16.56 -8.91 39.91
N THR A 278 -15.26 -8.60 40.03
CA THR A 278 -14.21 -9.39 39.38
C THR A 278 -14.23 -10.81 39.97
N PRO A 279 -14.39 -11.88 39.16
CA PRO A 279 -14.46 -13.24 39.67
C PRO A 279 -13.10 -13.70 40.22
N ALA A 280 -13.14 -14.56 41.25
CA ALA A 280 -11.96 -15.24 41.77
C ALA A 280 -11.39 -16.23 40.75
N GLY A 281 -10.09 -16.50 40.80
CA GLY A 281 -9.41 -17.42 39.90
C GLY A 281 -8.04 -16.94 39.43
N LEU A 282 -7.55 -17.59 38.38
CA LEU A 282 -6.31 -17.24 37.68
C LEU A 282 -6.61 -16.23 36.57
N LEU A 283 -6.33 -14.95 36.81
CA LEU A 283 -6.70 -13.87 35.90
C LEU A 283 -5.48 -13.40 35.09
N PRO A 284 -5.51 -13.45 33.74
CA PRO A 284 -4.43 -12.91 32.93
C PRO A 284 -4.41 -11.38 33.02
N VAL A 285 -3.22 -10.84 33.24
CA VAL A 285 -2.91 -9.41 33.33
C VAL A 285 -1.84 -9.06 32.30
N GLN A 286 -2.05 -7.98 31.56
CA GLN A 286 -1.07 -7.47 30.60
C GLN A 286 -1.06 -5.93 30.62
N VAL A 287 0.10 -5.32 30.65
CA VAL A 287 0.28 -3.87 30.42
C VAL A 287 0.51 -3.61 28.93
N VAL A 288 -0.18 -2.61 28.38
CA VAL A 288 -0.14 -2.18 26.98
C VAL A 288 0.12 -0.68 26.91
N HIS A 289 1.00 -0.26 26.00
CA HIS A 289 1.25 1.15 25.69
C HIS A 289 0.54 1.50 24.39
N ARG A 290 -0.13 2.66 24.36
CA ARG A 290 -0.82 3.16 23.18
C ARG A 290 -0.20 4.47 22.72
N ILE A 291 -0.15 4.65 21.40
CA ILE A 291 0.25 5.91 20.78
C ILE A 291 -0.86 6.40 19.87
N VAL A 292 -1.06 7.71 19.85
CA VAL A 292 -1.96 8.38 18.92
C VAL A 292 -1.08 9.09 17.91
N PHE A 293 -1.22 8.73 16.64
CA PHE A 293 -0.56 9.48 15.58
C PHE A 293 -1.36 10.75 15.28
N PRO A 294 -0.68 11.87 14.99
CA PRO A 294 -1.35 13.09 14.57
C PRO A 294 -2.09 12.87 13.23
N PRO A 295 -3.03 13.77 12.89
CA PRO A 295 -3.76 13.71 11.62
C PRO A 295 -2.81 13.56 10.42
N PRO A 296 -3.18 12.79 9.39
CA PRO A 296 -4.54 12.33 9.08
C PRO A 296 -4.91 10.94 9.65
N ALA A 297 -4.05 10.29 10.41
CA ALA A 297 -4.46 9.10 11.16
C ALA A 297 -5.51 9.55 12.20
N ALA A 298 -6.63 8.84 12.32
CA ALA A 298 -7.89 9.32 12.89
C ALA A 298 -7.90 9.62 14.42
N GLY A 299 -6.78 9.99 15.03
CA GLY A 299 -6.68 10.14 16.49
C GLY A 299 -6.93 8.84 17.25
N VAL A 300 -7.03 7.71 16.54
CA VAL A 300 -7.31 6.39 17.11
C VAL A 300 -6.02 5.89 17.75
N PRO A 301 -6.02 5.61 19.07
CA PRO A 301 -4.88 5.01 19.73
C PRO A 301 -4.59 3.64 19.11
N VAL A 302 -3.33 3.41 18.73
CA VAL A 302 -2.85 2.10 18.30
C VAL A 302 -1.93 1.51 19.35
N VAL A 303 -1.97 0.18 19.48
CA VAL A 303 -1.08 -0.54 20.40
C VAL A 303 0.35 -0.45 19.89
N ALA A 304 1.20 0.24 20.65
CA ALA A 304 2.61 0.44 20.34
C ALA A 304 3.46 -0.71 20.88
N ALA A 305 3.17 -1.15 22.10
CA ALA A 305 3.87 -2.25 22.76
C ALA A 305 2.95 -2.94 23.77
N ALA A 306 3.21 -4.22 24.01
CA ALA A 306 2.52 -5.01 25.04
C ALA A 306 3.54 -5.86 25.80
N SER A 307 3.24 -6.07 27.08
CA SER A 307 4.04 -6.91 27.98
C SER A 307 3.74 -8.40 27.80
N ASN A 308 4.50 -9.24 28.51
CA ASN A 308 4.09 -10.61 28.75
C ASN A 308 2.74 -10.66 29.50
N VAL A 309 2.02 -11.76 29.33
CA VAL A 309 0.84 -12.03 30.16
C VAL A 309 1.31 -12.62 31.48
N ALA A 310 1.00 -11.95 32.59
CA ALA A 310 1.21 -12.45 33.94
C ALA A 310 -0.11 -12.97 34.51
N VAL A 311 -0.06 -13.97 35.39
CA VAL A 311 -1.25 -14.56 36.00
C VAL A 311 -1.43 -14.02 37.41
N LEU A 312 -2.50 -13.26 37.62
CA LEU A 312 -2.94 -12.83 38.94
C LEU A 312 -3.70 -13.98 39.60
N ILE A 313 -3.26 -14.42 40.77
CA ILE A 313 -4.01 -15.37 41.60
C ILE A 313 -4.97 -14.55 42.47
N TYR A 314 -6.19 -14.33 41.97
CA TYR A 314 -7.24 -13.60 42.68
C TYR A 314 -8.03 -14.56 43.55
N ARG A 315 -7.78 -14.54 44.86
CA ARG A 315 -8.27 -15.57 45.77
C ARG A 315 -9.69 -15.24 46.29
N PRO A 316 -10.58 -16.25 46.36
CA PRO A 316 -11.88 -16.08 47.01
C PRO A 316 -11.72 -15.99 48.53
N ARG A 317 -12.69 -15.37 49.20
CA ARG A 317 -12.82 -15.32 50.65
C ARG A 317 -14.07 -16.09 51.07
N VAL A 318 -13.94 -16.94 52.07
CA VAL A 318 -15.10 -17.61 52.68
C VAL A 318 -15.68 -16.67 53.74
N THR A 319 -16.94 -16.30 53.58
CA THR A 319 -17.64 -15.35 54.48
C THR A 319 -18.52 -16.06 55.51
N GLY A 320 -18.90 -17.32 55.24
CA GLY A 320 -19.69 -18.13 56.15
C GLY A 320 -19.77 -19.59 55.70
N THR A 321 -20.04 -20.48 56.65
CA THR A 321 -20.22 -21.91 56.42
C THR A 321 -21.40 -22.41 57.25
N SER A 322 -22.29 -23.19 56.64
CA SER A 322 -23.43 -23.81 57.32
C SER A 322 -23.63 -25.25 56.82
N LEU A 323 -23.91 -26.18 57.73
CA LEU A 323 -24.19 -27.57 57.42
C LEU A 323 -25.65 -27.90 57.78
N ALA A 324 -26.42 -28.41 56.81
CA ALA A 324 -27.80 -28.85 57.01
C ALA A 324 -27.99 -30.28 56.47
N GLY A 325 -28.03 -31.26 57.37
CA GLY A 325 -27.95 -32.67 56.99
C GLY A 325 -26.60 -32.96 56.32
N ASP A 326 -26.63 -33.51 55.11
CA ASP A 326 -25.44 -33.82 54.31
C ASP A 326 -25.05 -32.68 53.34
N ALA A 327 -25.76 -31.55 53.35
CA ALA A 327 -25.47 -30.41 52.47
C ALA A 327 -24.64 -29.35 53.21
N LEU A 328 -23.39 -29.16 52.78
CA LEU A 328 -22.51 -28.09 53.24
C LEU A 328 -22.60 -26.89 52.29
N THR A 329 -23.11 -25.77 52.81
CA THR A 329 -23.16 -24.50 52.10
C THR A 329 -22.00 -23.60 52.55
N VAL A 330 -21.18 -23.16 51.62
CA VAL A 330 -20.07 -22.24 51.84
C VAL A 330 -20.32 -20.93 51.10
N GLN A 331 -20.44 -19.83 51.85
CA GLN A 331 -20.62 -18.49 51.29
C GLN A 331 -19.26 -17.93 50.86
N VAL A 332 -19.17 -17.45 49.62
CA VAL A 332 -17.91 -17.09 48.96
C VAL A 332 -18.02 -15.70 48.34
N GLU A 333 -17.02 -14.86 48.59
CA GLU A 333 -16.87 -13.53 47.97
C GLU A 333 -15.52 -13.47 47.22
N PRO A 334 -15.47 -13.07 45.94
CA PRO A 334 -16.60 -12.71 45.07
C PRO A 334 -17.41 -13.94 44.62
N ASP A 335 -18.66 -13.72 44.20
CA ASP A 335 -19.56 -14.77 43.75
C ASP A 335 -18.94 -15.62 42.62
N VAL A 336 -19.18 -16.93 42.67
CA VAL A 336 -18.75 -17.87 41.63
C VAL A 336 -19.59 -17.63 40.38
N ALA A 337 -18.96 -17.18 39.30
CA ALA A 337 -19.64 -16.87 38.04
C ALA A 337 -20.00 -18.13 37.24
N GLU A 338 -20.95 -17.99 36.31
CA GLU A 338 -21.32 -19.04 35.36
C GLU A 338 -20.08 -19.49 34.55
N GLY A 339 -19.85 -20.81 34.50
CA GLY A 339 -18.71 -21.42 33.82
C GLY A 339 -17.43 -21.56 34.65
N GLN A 340 -17.39 -21.06 35.89
CA GLN A 340 -16.27 -21.32 36.81
C GLN A 340 -16.38 -22.71 37.45
N GLN A 341 -15.24 -23.31 37.76
CA GLN A 341 -15.15 -24.55 38.51
C GLN A 341 -14.79 -24.26 39.96
N ALA A 342 -15.72 -24.57 40.88
CA ALA A 342 -15.52 -24.47 42.31
C ALA A 342 -15.37 -25.87 42.95
N ALA A 343 -14.54 -25.97 43.98
CA ALA A 343 -14.45 -27.14 44.84
C ALA A 343 -14.25 -26.71 46.29
N VAL A 344 -14.94 -27.38 47.21
CA VAL A 344 -14.71 -27.23 48.65
C VAL A 344 -13.63 -28.21 49.07
N LEU A 345 -12.63 -27.70 49.76
CA LEU A 345 -11.53 -28.47 50.33
C LEU A 345 -11.73 -28.55 51.84
N LEU A 346 -11.79 -29.77 52.35
CA LEU A 346 -11.89 -30.05 53.78
C LEU A 346 -10.56 -30.62 54.25
N SER A 347 -9.93 -29.96 55.22
CA SER A 347 -8.68 -30.43 55.84
C SER A 347 -8.87 -30.59 57.33
N GLY A 348 -8.32 -31.66 57.93
CA GLY A 348 -8.54 -31.93 59.35
C GLY A 348 -8.02 -30.82 60.27
N ALA A 349 -8.85 -30.39 61.24
CA ALA A 349 -8.41 -29.49 62.30
C ALA A 349 -7.51 -30.25 63.29
N ALA A 350 -6.41 -29.63 63.71
CA ALA A 350 -5.35 -30.31 64.48
C ALA A 350 -5.89 -30.98 65.77
N GLY A 351 -5.57 -32.28 65.95
CA GLY A 351 -5.86 -33.06 67.16
C GLY A 351 -6.48 -34.41 66.84
N ASP A 352 -7.37 -34.44 65.86
CA ASP A 352 -7.86 -35.63 65.17
C ASP A 352 -7.26 -35.60 63.75
N ARG A 353 -6.86 -36.73 63.15
CA ARG A 353 -6.25 -36.75 61.80
C ARG A 353 -7.26 -37.27 60.76
N PRO A 354 -8.42 -36.63 60.54
CA PRO A 354 -9.31 -37.07 59.49
C PRO A 354 -8.65 -36.84 58.12
N PRO A 355 -8.97 -37.68 57.11
CA PRO A 355 -8.45 -37.53 55.75
C PRO A 355 -8.90 -36.20 55.14
N ALA A 356 -8.13 -35.67 54.20
CA ALA A 356 -8.50 -34.47 53.45
C ALA A 356 -9.43 -34.83 52.29
N TYR A 357 -10.44 -33.99 52.05
CA TYR A 357 -11.42 -34.18 50.97
C TYR A 357 -11.41 -33.01 50.01
N ARG A 358 -11.64 -33.31 48.72
CA ARG A 358 -11.93 -32.32 47.68
C ARG A 358 -13.29 -32.65 47.09
N LEU A 359 -14.27 -31.82 47.41
CA LEU A 359 -15.66 -31.99 47.00
C LEU A 359 -15.93 -31.02 45.84
N PRO A 360 -16.09 -31.51 44.60
CA PRO A 360 -16.42 -30.64 43.48
C PRO A 360 -17.84 -30.09 43.66
N ALA A 361 -18.02 -28.80 43.44
CA ALA A 361 -19.33 -28.19 43.42
C ALA A 361 -20.00 -28.35 42.05
N PRO A 362 -21.34 -28.41 41.99
CA PRO A 362 -22.05 -28.34 40.72
C PRO A 362 -21.74 -27.02 39.99
N SER A 363 -21.64 -27.09 38.67
CA SER A 363 -21.45 -25.93 37.79
C SER A 363 -22.55 -25.94 36.72
N PRO A 364 -23.41 -24.91 36.63
CA PRO A 364 -23.39 -23.66 37.41
C PRO A 364 -23.81 -23.84 38.89
N PRO A 365 -23.41 -22.92 39.79
CA PRO A 365 -23.85 -22.93 41.19
C PRO A 365 -25.36 -22.69 41.31
N GLU A 366 -26.00 -23.37 42.26
CA GLU A 366 -27.46 -23.26 42.51
C GLU A 366 -27.86 -21.89 43.07
N GLU A 367 -26.98 -21.30 43.89
CA GLU A 367 -27.17 -19.98 44.49
C GLU A 367 -25.97 -19.06 44.17
N PRO A 368 -26.20 -17.81 43.71
CA PRO A 368 -25.13 -16.83 43.56
C PRO A 368 -24.46 -16.55 44.90
N GLY A 369 -23.13 -16.63 44.94
CA GLY A 369 -22.36 -16.38 46.16
C GLY A 369 -22.26 -17.56 47.13
N ALA A 370 -22.88 -18.70 46.83
CA ALA A 370 -22.79 -19.89 47.66
C ALA A 370 -22.35 -21.13 46.87
N VAL A 371 -21.48 -21.92 47.49
CA VAL A 371 -21.01 -23.20 46.97
C VAL A 371 -21.58 -24.29 47.86
N VAL A 372 -22.47 -25.11 47.30
CA VAL A 372 -23.10 -26.24 48.01
C VAL A 372 -22.43 -27.54 47.59
N VAL A 373 -22.00 -28.35 48.56
CA VAL A 373 -21.41 -29.68 48.32
C VAL A 373 -22.03 -30.72 49.24
N ASP A 374 -22.15 -31.95 48.74
CA ASP A 374 -22.57 -33.10 49.51
C ASP A 374 -21.40 -33.64 50.36
N VAL A 375 -21.65 -33.83 51.66
CA VAL A 375 -20.68 -34.35 52.63
C VAL A 375 -21.04 -35.75 53.15
N SER A 376 -21.98 -36.47 52.52
CA SER A 376 -22.44 -37.80 52.98
C SER A 376 -21.33 -38.85 53.04
N ALA A 377 -20.29 -38.69 52.20
CA ALA A 377 -19.11 -39.56 52.14
C ALA A 377 -17.95 -39.08 53.03
N VAL A 378 -18.13 -37.98 53.78
CA VAL A 378 -17.10 -37.39 54.65
C VAL A 378 -17.23 -37.98 56.05
N LEU A 379 -16.14 -38.53 56.58
CA LEU A 379 -16.12 -39.04 57.95
C LEU A 379 -16.42 -37.94 58.97
N ALA A 380 -17.13 -38.29 60.05
CA ALA A 380 -17.40 -37.37 61.15
C ALA A 380 -16.09 -36.82 61.75
N GLY A 381 -16.08 -35.51 62.02
CA GLY A 381 -14.89 -34.80 62.49
C GLY A 381 -14.98 -33.30 62.29
N VAL A 382 -13.96 -32.59 62.79
CA VAL A 382 -13.84 -31.13 62.63
C VAL A 382 -12.88 -30.83 61.48
N TYR A 383 -13.35 -30.09 60.49
CA TYR A 383 -12.60 -29.73 59.29
C TYR A 383 -12.45 -28.22 59.14
N LEU A 384 -11.27 -27.79 58.70
CA LEU A 384 -11.01 -26.48 58.13
C LEU A 384 -11.54 -26.45 56.69
N VAL A 385 -12.27 -25.39 56.36
CA VAL A 385 -12.94 -25.23 55.06
C VAL A 385 -12.20 -24.20 54.23
N THR A 386 -11.67 -24.61 53.08
CA THR A 386 -11.23 -23.69 52.01
C THR A 386 -12.02 -23.94 50.74
N VAL A 387 -12.12 -22.92 49.88
CA VAL A 387 -12.76 -23.03 48.58
C VAL A 387 -11.73 -22.74 47.50
N GLN A 388 -11.68 -23.59 46.48
CA GLN A 388 -10.89 -23.38 45.28
C GLN A 388 -11.81 -23.00 44.12
N VAL A 389 -11.60 -21.82 43.53
CA VAL A 389 -12.32 -21.34 42.33
C VAL A 389 -11.32 -21.18 41.20
N ASP A 390 -11.50 -21.90 40.08
CA ASP A 390 -10.61 -21.89 38.91
C ASP A 390 -9.11 -22.01 39.26
N GLY A 391 -8.80 -22.86 40.23
CA GLY A 391 -7.43 -23.09 40.73
C GLY A 391 -6.93 -22.11 41.78
N ALA A 392 -7.63 -21.01 42.07
CA ALA A 392 -7.31 -20.09 43.17
C ALA A 392 -7.97 -20.54 44.47
N GLU A 393 -7.17 -20.92 45.46
CA GLU A 393 -7.64 -21.35 46.78
C GLU A 393 -7.81 -20.17 47.75
N SER A 394 -8.90 -20.17 48.51
CA SER A 394 -9.14 -19.23 49.60
C SER A 394 -8.07 -19.35 50.69
N VAL A 395 -8.00 -18.33 51.54
CA VAL A 395 -7.03 -18.29 52.64
C VAL A 395 -7.77 -18.51 53.96
N LEU A 396 -7.18 -19.32 54.84
CA LEU A 396 -7.67 -19.47 56.21
C LEU A 396 -7.27 -18.24 57.03
N GLU A 397 -8.20 -17.72 57.82
CA GLU A 397 -7.93 -16.65 58.77
C GLU A 397 -7.55 -17.28 60.11
N ALA A 398 -6.50 -16.76 60.75
CA ALA A 398 -6.10 -17.17 62.10
C ALA A 398 -6.48 -16.07 63.10
N ASP A 399 -7.11 -16.44 64.20
CA ASP A 399 -7.41 -15.52 65.29
C ASP A 399 -6.18 -15.21 66.15
N ALA A 400 -6.37 -14.40 67.20
CA ALA A 400 -5.30 -13.99 68.11
C ALA A 400 -4.69 -15.17 68.89
N ASP A 401 -5.44 -16.27 69.05
CA ASP A 401 -5.03 -17.49 69.74
C ASP A 401 -4.42 -18.52 68.77
N GLY A 402 -4.35 -18.20 67.48
CA GLY A 402 -3.77 -19.03 66.43
C GLY A 402 -4.73 -20.10 65.88
N GLU A 403 -6.00 -20.08 66.28
CA GLU A 403 -7.01 -20.96 65.71
C GLU A 403 -7.39 -20.51 64.30
N ARG A 404 -7.39 -21.47 63.37
CA ARG A 404 -7.73 -21.23 61.96
C ARG A 404 -9.23 -21.40 61.72
N SER A 405 -9.80 -20.51 60.94
CA SER A 405 -11.19 -20.50 60.49
C SER A 405 -11.27 -20.28 58.97
N PRO A 406 -12.38 -20.67 58.31
CA PRO A 406 -13.61 -21.27 58.86
C PRO A 406 -13.48 -22.77 59.16
N ARG A 407 -14.28 -23.23 60.14
CA ARG A 407 -14.36 -24.64 60.58
C ARG A 407 -15.79 -25.15 60.46
N VAL A 408 -15.94 -26.42 60.12
CA VAL A 408 -17.21 -27.14 60.13
C VAL A 408 -17.06 -28.47 60.87
N THR A 409 -18.07 -28.85 61.65
CA THR A 409 -18.16 -30.16 62.29
C THR A 409 -19.12 -31.03 61.49
N VAL A 410 -18.62 -32.12 60.93
CA VAL A 410 -19.43 -33.16 60.28
C VAL A 410 -19.73 -34.22 61.34
N THR A 411 -21.01 -34.60 61.50
CA THR A 411 -21.48 -35.50 62.58
C THR A 411 -21.90 -36.86 62.09
#